data_AF-A0A2H1EH86-F1
#
_entry.id   AF-A0A2H1EH86-F1
#
_cell.length_a   1.000
_cell.length_b   1.000
_cell.length_c   1.000
_cell.angle_alpha   90.00
_cell.angle_beta   90.00
_cell.angle_gamma   90.00
#
_symmetry.space_group_name_H-M   'P 1'
#
loop_
_entity.id
_entity.type
_entity.pdbx_description
1 polymer ?
#
loop_
_entity_poly.entity_id
_entity_poly.type
_entity_poly.pdbx_seq_one_letter_code
_entity_poly.pdbx_strand_id
1 'polypeptide(L)'
;MSEDLIGAIQQLLILGKGDQGRLEYLLESLQKGRPLPDSDQNYLKMMIPIYLGSQEPDLYKKNVEAALEKMHDQIKQLDEKIGSKKGFEKYVGRKAVLFFVTVFVGWNAFQSYIQHVISYYVKPDLLQYVFPLNLAAGYLNYGQIVWFGFLVLAISWPFIGAIHLAKFIASRKR
;
A
#
# COMPACT_ATOMS: atom_id res chain seq x y z
N MET A 1 -9.41 -43.10 7.73
CA MET A 1 -8.76 -41.84 7.30
C MET A 1 -9.78 -40.71 7.17
N SER A 2 -10.78 -40.78 6.28
CA SER A 2 -11.84 -39.74 6.21
C SER A 2 -12.87 -39.83 7.36
N GLU A 3 -13.24 -41.05 7.77
CA GLU A 3 -14.24 -41.26 8.84
C GLU A 3 -13.77 -40.75 10.20
N ASP A 4 -12.50 -40.95 10.54
CA ASP A 4 -11.88 -40.45 11.78
C ASP A 4 -11.88 -38.92 11.83
N LEU A 5 -11.67 -38.29 10.67
CA LEU A 5 -11.60 -36.84 10.51
C LEU A 5 -13.01 -36.20 10.59
N ILE A 6 -14.02 -36.88 10.05
CA ILE A 6 -15.43 -36.51 10.18
C ILE A 6 -15.85 -36.55 11.65
N GLY A 7 -15.50 -37.61 12.39
CA GLY A 7 -15.77 -37.72 13.82
C GLY A 7 -15.11 -36.60 14.63
N ALA A 8 -13.85 -36.26 14.32
CA ALA A 8 -13.14 -35.16 14.97
C ALA A 8 -13.80 -33.79 14.69
N ILE A 9 -14.22 -33.50 13.45
CA ILE A 9 -14.91 -32.25 13.11
C ILE A 9 -16.25 -32.14 13.86
N GLN A 10 -17.02 -33.23 13.95
CA GLN A 10 -18.27 -33.25 14.70
C GLN A 10 -18.05 -32.96 16.19
N GLN A 11 -17.00 -33.52 16.79
CA GLN A 11 -16.65 -33.23 18.17
C GLN A 11 -16.23 -31.76 18.36
N LEU A 12 -15.47 -31.17 17.43
CA LEU A 12 -15.13 -29.74 17.47
C LEU A 12 -16.36 -28.83 17.39
N LEU A 13 -17.35 -29.20 16.56
CA LEU A 13 -18.63 -28.49 16.46
C LEU A 13 -19.43 -28.59 17.76
N ILE A 14 -19.51 -29.78 18.37
CA ILE A 14 -20.19 -29.99 19.66
C ILE A 14 -19.50 -29.17 20.78
N LEU A 15 -18.18 -29.09 20.78
CA LEU A 15 -17.40 -28.32 21.76
C LEU A 15 -17.44 -26.80 21.51
N GLY A 16 -18.00 -26.35 20.38
CA GLY A 16 -17.99 -24.95 19.96
C GLY A 16 -16.58 -24.38 19.77
N LYS A 17 -15.62 -25.21 19.33
CA LYS A 17 -14.21 -24.82 19.19
C LYS A 17 -13.82 -24.68 17.73
N GLY A 18 -13.47 -23.44 17.35
CA GLY A 18 -13.07 -23.08 15.99
C GLY A 18 -14.10 -22.20 15.28
N ASP A 19 -13.90 -22.02 13.98
CA ASP A 19 -14.85 -21.35 13.11
C ASP A 19 -15.96 -22.33 12.70
N GLN A 20 -17.17 -22.13 13.24
CA GLN A 20 -18.32 -22.98 13.00
C GLN A 20 -18.67 -23.10 11.52
N GLY A 21 -18.76 -21.98 10.81
CA GLY A 21 -19.12 -21.97 9.39
C GLY A 21 -18.08 -22.71 8.54
N ARG A 22 -16.79 -22.56 8.89
CA ARG A 22 -15.71 -23.30 8.24
C ARG A 22 -15.78 -24.81 8.55
N LEU A 23 -16.04 -25.20 9.79
CA LEU A 23 -16.13 -26.62 10.18
C LEU A 23 -17.33 -27.32 9.53
N GLU A 24 -18.48 -26.65 9.43
CA GLU A 24 -19.67 -27.15 8.72
C GLU A 24 -19.38 -27.37 7.23
N TYR A 25 -18.72 -26.42 6.58
CA TYR A 25 -18.29 -26.55 5.18
C TYR A 25 -17.32 -27.73 4.96
N LEU A 26 -16.38 -27.93 5.88
CA LEU A 26 -15.42 -29.04 5.81
C LEU A 26 -16.09 -30.39 6.01
N LEU A 27 -17.04 -30.47 6.94
CA LEU A 27 -17.85 -31.65 7.18
C LEU A 27 -18.64 -32.04 5.93
N GLU A 28 -19.34 -31.07 5.33
CA GLU A 28 -20.12 -31.28 4.10
C GLU A 28 -19.23 -31.71 2.93
N SER A 29 -18.06 -31.08 2.78
CA SER A 29 -17.10 -31.41 1.72
C SER A 29 -16.57 -32.85 1.84
N LEU A 30 -16.24 -33.28 3.06
CA LEU A 30 -15.78 -34.65 3.34
C LEU A 30 -16.89 -35.68 3.16
N GLN A 31 -18.12 -35.38 3.58
CA GLN A 31 -19.28 -36.26 3.38
C GLN A 31 -19.61 -36.46 1.90
N LYS A 32 -19.38 -35.45 1.07
CA LYS A 32 -19.50 -35.53 -0.40
C LYS A 32 -18.31 -36.21 -1.08
N GLY A 33 -17.34 -36.73 -0.31
CA GLY A 33 -16.15 -37.41 -0.83
C GLY A 33 -15.17 -36.48 -1.55
N ARG A 34 -15.25 -35.16 -1.34
CA ARG A 34 -14.33 -34.20 -1.95
C ARG A 34 -13.04 -34.10 -1.13
N PRO A 35 -11.87 -34.04 -1.79
CA PRO A 35 -10.62 -33.78 -1.09
C PRO A 35 -10.62 -32.35 -0.55
N LEU A 36 -10.11 -32.18 0.67
CA LEU A 36 -9.98 -30.87 1.29
C LEU A 36 -8.81 -30.09 0.68
N PRO A 37 -8.92 -28.77 0.48
CA PRO A 37 -7.78 -27.92 0.15
C PRO A 37 -6.66 -28.01 1.18
N ASP A 38 -5.40 -27.87 0.77
CA ASP A 38 -4.24 -27.97 1.68
C ASP A 38 -4.31 -27.01 2.88
N SER A 39 -4.88 -25.82 2.66
CA SER A 39 -5.09 -24.83 3.72
C SER A 39 -6.04 -25.32 4.81
N ASP A 40 -7.08 -26.08 4.43
CA ASP A 40 -8.08 -26.62 5.33
C ASP A 40 -7.60 -27.90 6.01
N GLN A 41 -6.82 -28.72 5.30
CA GLN A 41 -6.12 -29.85 5.90
C GLN A 41 -5.16 -29.38 7.01
N ASN A 42 -4.41 -28.30 6.77
CA ASN A 42 -3.51 -27.72 7.77
C ASN A 42 -4.30 -27.13 8.95
N TYR A 43 -5.42 -26.47 8.69
CA TYR A 43 -6.32 -25.98 9.75
C TYR A 43 -6.77 -27.12 10.68
N LEU A 44 -7.27 -28.22 10.13
CA LEU A 44 -7.70 -29.38 10.92
C LEU A 44 -6.55 -30.07 11.65
N LYS A 45 -5.38 -30.22 11.00
CA LYS A 45 -4.17 -30.77 11.63
C LYS A 45 -3.70 -29.98 12.84
N MET A 46 -3.92 -28.67 12.87
CA MET A 46 -3.62 -27.85 14.06
C MET A 46 -4.73 -27.93 15.10
N MET A 47 -6.00 -27.87 14.68
CA MET A 47 -7.14 -27.78 15.59
C MET A 47 -7.41 -29.08 16.35
N ILE A 48 -7.36 -30.23 15.67
CA ILE A 48 -7.71 -31.52 16.27
C ILE A 48 -6.80 -31.85 17.47
N PRO A 49 -5.45 -31.72 17.39
CA PRO A 49 -4.60 -31.95 18.55
C PRO A 49 -4.83 -30.97 19.70
N ILE A 50 -5.17 -29.70 19.42
CA ILE A 50 -5.38 -28.68 20.45
C ILE A 50 -6.60 -29.00 21.32
N TYR A 51 -7.68 -29.51 20.71
CA TYR A 51 -8.96 -29.65 21.41
C TYR A 51 -9.38 -31.10 21.68
N LEU A 52 -8.92 -32.05 20.87
CA LEU A 52 -9.31 -33.47 20.94
C LEU A 52 -8.11 -34.39 21.22
N GLY A 53 -6.89 -33.85 21.22
CA GLY A 53 -5.69 -34.59 21.59
C GLY A 53 -5.67 -34.86 23.10
N SER A 54 -6.00 -36.09 23.49
CA SER A 54 -5.57 -36.62 24.78
C SER A 54 -4.10 -37.03 24.70
N GLN A 55 -3.28 -36.43 25.58
CA GLN A 55 -1.96 -36.84 26.09
C GLN A 55 -0.76 -35.89 25.82
N GLU A 56 -0.05 -35.65 26.92
CA GLU A 56 1.22 -34.93 27.14
C GLU A 56 1.20 -33.39 27.10
N PRO A 57 0.95 -32.73 28.26
CA PRO A 57 1.03 -31.26 28.38
C PRO A 57 2.39 -30.68 27.95
N ASP A 58 3.46 -31.48 28.03
CA ASP A 58 4.81 -31.06 27.69
C ASP A 58 5.04 -30.92 26.18
N LEU A 59 4.45 -31.81 25.37
CA LEU A 59 4.57 -31.75 23.91
C LEU A 59 3.72 -30.60 23.34
N TYR A 60 2.55 -30.36 23.92
CA TYR A 60 1.71 -29.21 23.62
C TYR A 60 2.42 -27.89 23.93
N LYS A 61 3.00 -27.79 25.14
CA LYS A 61 3.74 -26.60 25.56
C LYS A 61 4.92 -26.31 24.63
N LYS A 62 5.69 -27.34 24.26
CA LYS A 62 6.80 -27.22 23.32
C LYS A 62 6.36 -26.77 21.92
N ASN A 63 5.25 -27.28 21.41
CA ASN A 63 4.71 -26.90 20.09
C ASN A 63 4.15 -25.46 20.11
N VAL A 64 3.52 -25.06 21.21
CA VAL A 64 3.03 -23.69 21.41
C VAL A 64 4.19 -22.71 21.54
N GLU A 65 5.25 -23.07 22.28
CA GLU A 65 6.48 -22.27 22.40
C GLU A 65 7.17 -22.12 21.03
N ALA A 66 7.32 -23.20 20.27
CA ALA A 66 7.88 -23.15 18.92
C ALA A 66 7.02 -22.33 17.94
N ALA A 67 5.69 -22.39 18.07
CA ALA A 67 4.77 -21.57 17.28
C ALA A 67 4.86 -20.08 17.66
N LEU A 68 4.96 -19.78 18.96
CA LEU A 68 5.15 -18.42 19.47
C LEU A 68 6.47 -17.82 19.01
N GLU A 69 7.57 -18.58 19.07
CA GLU A 69 8.88 -18.16 18.59
C GLU A 69 8.84 -17.83 17.09
N LYS A 70 8.24 -18.73 16.29
CA LYS A 70 8.06 -18.50 14.85
C LYS A 70 7.20 -17.28 14.55
N MET A 71 6.14 -17.04 15.33
CA MET A 71 5.32 -15.82 15.21
C MET A 71 6.10 -14.56 15.59
N HIS A 72 6.91 -14.63 16.65
CA HIS A 72 7.73 -13.51 17.09
C HIS A 72 8.77 -13.11 16.02
N ASP A 73 9.41 -14.11 15.39
CA ASP A 73 10.33 -13.88 14.27
C ASP A 73 9.63 -13.29 13.05
N GLN A 74 8.42 -13.76 12.73
CA GLN A 74 7.63 -13.20 11.63
C GLN A 74 7.24 -11.74 11.91
N ILE A 75 6.84 -11.41 13.15
CA ILE A 75 6.52 -10.03 13.55
C ILE A 75 7.76 -9.15 13.45
N LYS A 76 8.91 -9.62 13.93
CA LYS A 76 10.19 -8.90 13.84
C LYS A 76 10.62 -8.64 12.39
N GLN A 77 10.50 -9.65 11.52
CA GLN A 77 10.76 -9.48 10.09
C GLN A 77 9.76 -8.52 9.41
N LEU A 78 8.50 -8.53 9.85
CA LEU A 78 7.50 -7.57 9.36
C LEU A 78 7.84 -6.14 9.78
N ASP A 79 8.22 -5.94 11.04
CA ASP A 79 8.57 -4.62 11.57
C ASP A 79 9.79 -4.04 10.86
N GLU A 80 10.80 -4.87 10.57
CA GLU A 80 11.97 -4.49 9.76
C GLU A 80 11.58 -4.12 8.32
N LYS A 81 10.68 -4.88 7.69
CA LYS A 81 10.12 -4.57 6.36
C LYS A 81 9.26 -3.30 6.36
N ILE A 82 8.51 -3.03 7.42
CA ILE A 82 7.68 -1.83 7.55
C ILE A 82 8.57 -0.60 7.83
N GLY A 83 9.58 -0.73 8.67
CA GLY A 83 10.57 0.31 8.96
C GLY A 83 11.34 0.75 7.72
N SER A 84 11.80 -0.21 6.91
CA SER A 84 12.47 0.07 5.63
C SER A 84 11.54 0.74 4.60
N LYS A 85 10.26 0.32 4.51
CA LYS A 85 9.27 0.97 3.63
C LYS A 85 8.92 2.40 4.08
N LYS A 86 8.78 2.65 5.38
CA LYS A 86 8.55 4.01 5.93
C LYS A 86 9.71 4.96 5.60
N GLY A 87 10.94 4.47 5.55
CA GLY A 87 12.12 5.23 5.11
C GLY A 87 12.02 5.68 3.65
N PHE A 88 11.54 4.80 2.77
CA PHE A 88 11.31 5.10 1.36
C PHE A 88 10.16 6.10 1.15
N GLU A 89 9.03 5.91 1.84
CA GLU A 89 7.85 6.76 1.70
C GLU A 89 8.12 8.21 2.15
N LYS A 90 8.89 8.39 3.22
CA LYS A 90 9.28 9.72 3.73
C LYS A 90 10.24 10.47 2.79
N TYR A 91 11.09 9.75 2.05
CA TYR A 91 12.06 10.33 1.12
C TYR A 91 11.48 10.59 -0.27
N VAL A 92 10.61 9.70 -0.76
CA VAL A 92 9.95 9.84 -2.08
C VAL A 92 8.80 10.84 -2.01
N GLY A 93 8.01 10.86 -0.93
CA GLY A 93 6.83 11.74 -0.81
C GLY A 93 7.18 13.23 -0.89
N ARG A 94 8.18 13.72 -0.13
CA ARG A 94 8.57 15.15 -0.18
C ARG A 94 9.12 15.59 -1.53
N LYS A 95 9.92 14.74 -2.19
CA LYS A 95 10.51 15.06 -3.49
C LYS A 95 9.50 14.94 -4.63
N ALA A 96 8.60 13.97 -4.56
CA ALA A 96 7.51 13.80 -5.51
C ALA A 96 6.54 14.98 -5.43
N VAL A 97 6.16 15.42 -4.22
CA VAL A 97 5.29 16.60 -4.05
C VAL A 97 5.94 17.85 -4.66
N LEU A 98 7.22 18.09 -4.41
CA LEU A 98 7.93 19.23 -5.02
C LEU A 98 8.01 19.11 -6.55
N PHE A 99 8.25 17.90 -7.08
CA PHE A 99 8.24 17.63 -8.52
C PHE A 99 6.86 17.85 -9.14
N PHE A 100 5.79 17.34 -8.53
CA PHE A 100 4.43 17.55 -8.98
C PHE A 100 4.04 19.03 -8.93
N VAL A 101 4.37 19.74 -7.84
CA VAL A 101 4.14 21.18 -7.74
C VAL A 101 4.91 21.93 -8.83
N THR A 102 6.18 21.60 -9.09
CA THR A 102 6.95 22.29 -10.14
C THR A 102 6.53 21.96 -11.56
N VAL A 103 6.20 20.70 -11.86
CA VAL A 103 5.66 20.32 -13.16
C VAL A 103 4.28 20.95 -13.37
N PHE A 104 3.43 20.96 -12.34
CA PHE A 104 2.09 21.54 -12.43
C PHE A 104 2.13 23.07 -12.58
N VAL A 105 2.98 23.75 -11.80
CA VAL A 105 3.16 25.20 -11.86
C VAL A 105 3.88 25.62 -13.14
N GLY A 106 4.92 24.87 -13.54
CA GLY A 106 5.62 25.06 -14.81
C GLY A 106 4.72 24.83 -16.03
N TRP A 107 3.86 23.82 -15.99
CA TRP A 107 2.85 23.58 -17.02
C TRP A 107 1.87 24.74 -17.14
N ASN A 108 1.35 25.26 -16.02
CA ASN A 108 0.46 26.45 -16.04
C ASN A 108 1.14 27.70 -16.60
N ALA A 109 2.40 27.97 -16.27
CA ALA A 109 3.13 29.10 -16.86
C ALA A 109 3.42 28.90 -18.35
N PHE A 110 3.70 27.67 -18.75
CA PHE A 110 3.92 27.31 -20.15
C PHE A 110 2.63 27.40 -20.98
N GLN A 111 1.45 27.25 -20.36
CA GLN A 111 0.17 27.43 -21.04
C GLN A 111 0.05 28.82 -21.67
N SER A 112 0.46 29.90 -21.00
CA SER A 112 0.37 31.26 -21.56
C SER A 112 1.23 31.44 -22.82
N TYR A 113 2.38 30.78 -22.87
CA TYR A 113 3.27 30.81 -24.04
C TYR A 113 2.72 29.93 -25.18
N ILE A 114 2.29 28.71 -24.84
CA ILE A 114 1.64 27.79 -25.76
C ILE A 114 0.36 28.41 -26.34
N GLN A 115 -0.44 29.11 -25.54
CA GLN A 115 -1.67 29.75 -25.98
C GLN A 115 -1.42 30.77 -27.08
N HIS A 116 -0.30 31.51 -27.01
CA HIS A 116 0.07 32.46 -28.06
C HIS A 116 0.45 31.76 -29.38
N VAL A 117 1.04 30.56 -29.32
CA VAL A 117 1.39 29.77 -30.50
C VAL A 117 0.17 29.02 -31.06
N ILE A 118 -0.65 28.44 -30.18
CA ILE A 118 -1.83 27.64 -30.56
C ILE A 118 -2.98 28.53 -31.04
N SER A 119 -3.10 29.78 -30.55
CA SER A 119 -4.15 30.71 -31.00
C SER A 119 -4.05 31.06 -32.49
N TYR A 120 -2.89 30.84 -33.13
CA TYR A 120 -2.73 30.97 -34.57
C TYR A 120 -3.43 29.84 -35.35
N TYR A 121 -3.60 28.67 -34.73
CA TYR A 121 -4.13 27.45 -35.37
C TYR A 121 -5.50 27.03 -34.86
N VAL A 122 -5.90 27.47 -33.65
CA VAL A 122 -7.12 27.04 -32.98
C VAL A 122 -8.00 28.26 -32.66
N LYS A 123 -9.29 28.15 -32.97
CA LYS A 123 -10.27 29.21 -32.71
C LYS A 123 -10.35 29.54 -31.20
N PRO A 124 -10.47 30.82 -30.82
CA PRO A 124 -10.48 31.27 -29.43
C PRO A 124 -11.48 30.54 -28.52
N ASP A 125 -12.66 30.20 -29.04
CA ASP A 125 -13.72 29.53 -28.29
C ASP A 125 -13.35 28.10 -27.86
N LEU A 126 -12.43 27.45 -28.58
CA LEU A 126 -11.98 26.10 -28.25
C LEU A 126 -10.81 26.09 -27.27
N LEU A 127 -10.08 27.21 -27.13
CA LEU A 127 -8.93 27.31 -26.22
C LEU A 127 -9.33 27.15 -24.74
N GLN A 128 -10.56 27.54 -24.39
CA GLN A 128 -11.09 27.39 -23.02
C GLN A 128 -11.26 25.92 -22.60
N TYR A 129 -11.50 25.02 -23.56
CA TYR A 129 -11.65 23.58 -23.33
C TYR A 129 -10.31 22.84 -23.33
N VAL A 130 -9.30 23.39 -24.02
CA VAL A 130 -7.93 22.84 -24.04
C VAL A 130 -7.21 23.11 -22.71
N PHE A 131 -7.58 24.19 -22.00
CA PHE A 131 -6.96 24.59 -20.74
C PHE A 131 -8.00 24.82 -19.62
N PRO A 132 -8.59 23.74 -19.06
CA PRO A 132 -9.66 23.83 -18.05
C PRO A 132 -9.22 24.52 -16.74
N LEU A 133 -7.92 24.65 -16.50
CA LEU A 133 -7.36 25.37 -15.36
C LEU A 133 -7.55 26.89 -15.45
N ASN A 134 -7.58 27.46 -16.66
CA ASN A 134 -7.90 28.88 -16.84
C ASN A 134 -9.35 29.20 -16.44
N LEU A 135 -10.27 28.26 -16.65
CA LEU A 135 -11.64 28.38 -16.15
C LEU A 135 -11.64 28.42 -14.61
N ALA A 136 -10.95 27.49 -13.95
CA ALA A 136 -10.85 27.45 -12.50
C ALA A 136 -10.20 28.71 -11.90
N ALA A 137 -9.14 29.25 -12.53
CA ALA A 137 -8.49 30.48 -12.13
C ALA A 137 -9.41 31.71 -12.29
N GLY A 138 -10.23 31.74 -13.35
CA GLY A 138 -11.25 32.76 -13.58
C GLY A 138 -12.38 32.75 -12.54
N TYR A 139 -12.81 31.55 -12.09
CA TYR A 139 -13.82 31.41 -11.04
C TYR A 139 -13.35 31.90 -9.66
N LEU A 140 -12.06 31.80 -9.38
CA LEU A 140 -11.50 32.09 -8.07
C LEU A 140 -11.07 33.55 -7.89
N ASN A 141 -11.02 34.37 -8.95
CA ASN A 141 -10.62 35.79 -8.89
C ASN A 141 -9.26 36.06 -8.17
N TYR A 142 -8.42 35.02 -8.03
CA TYR A 142 -7.13 35.03 -7.33
C TYR A 142 -5.94 35.18 -8.29
N GLY A 143 -6.17 35.64 -9.53
CA GLY A 143 -5.17 35.65 -10.60
C GLY A 143 -3.83 36.30 -10.20
N GLN A 144 -3.87 37.39 -9.43
CA GLN A 144 -2.67 38.08 -8.97
C GLN A 144 -1.91 37.33 -7.86
N ILE A 145 -2.62 36.66 -6.94
CA ILE A 145 -2.00 35.91 -5.84
C ILE A 145 -1.35 34.63 -6.35
N VAL A 146 -2.01 33.93 -7.29
CA VAL A 146 -1.45 32.76 -7.97
C VAL A 146 -0.20 33.15 -8.77
N TRP A 147 -0.23 34.32 -9.43
CA TRP A 147 0.93 34.85 -10.17
C TRP A 147 2.10 35.26 -9.26
N PHE A 148 1.82 35.86 -8.10
CA PHE A 148 2.85 36.16 -7.09
C PHE A 148 3.49 34.89 -6.53
N GLY A 149 2.67 33.87 -6.20
CA GLY A 149 3.17 32.56 -5.77
C GLY A 149 4.07 31.91 -6.81
N PHE A 150 3.73 32.05 -8.09
CA PHE A 150 4.57 31.61 -9.20
C PHE A 150 5.91 32.33 -9.26
N LEU A 151 5.92 33.66 -9.14
CA LEU A 151 7.14 34.47 -9.22
C LEU A 151 8.12 34.09 -8.11
N VAL A 152 7.62 33.90 -6.89
CA VAL A 152 8.42 33.44 -5.74
C VAL A 152 8.98 32.03 -5.97
N LEU A 153 8.17 31.09 -6.50
CA LEU A 153 8.62 29.74 -6.84
C LEU A 153 9.65 29.73 -7.99
N ALA A 154 9.45 30.54 -9.03
CA ALA A 154 10.33 30.63 -10.18
C ALA A 154 11.70 31.22 -9.81
N ILE A 155 11.73 32.25 -8.96
CA ILE A 155 12.99 32.82 -8.44
C ILE A 155 13.68 31.82 -7.50
N SER A 156 12.95 31.00 -6.75
CA SER A 156 13.54 30.04 -5.80
C SER A 156 14.26 28.88 -6.49
N TRP A 157 13.87 28.53 -7.72
CA TRP A 157 14.37 27.37 -8.45
C TRP A 157 15.86 27.42 -8.84
N PRO A 158 16.40 28.54 -9.37
CA PRO A 158 17.84 28.74 -9.58
C PRO A 158 18.67 28.48 -8.32
N PHE A 159 18.21 28.93 -7.14
CA PHE A 159 18.93 28.78 -5.89
C PHE A 159 18.95 27.32 -5.41
N ILE A 160 17.81 26.64 -5.50
CA ILE A 160 17.71 25.21 -5.16
C ILE A 160 18.57 24.36 -6.10
N GLY A 161 18.53 24.66 -7.41
CA GLY A 161 19.37 24.02 -8.42
C GLY A 161 20.86 24.26 -8.18
N ALA A 162 21.26 25.49 -7.84
CA ALA A 162 22.65 25.85 -7.54
C ALA A 162 23.19 25.11 -6.30
N ILE A 163 22.40 25.01 -5.22
CA ILE A 163 22.79 24.27 -4.02
C ILE A 163 22.98 22.78 -4.34
N HIS A 164 22.09 22.18 -5.12
CA HIS A 164 22.21 20.79 -5.53
C HIS A 164 23.40 20.54 -6.45
N LEU A 165 23.66 21.44 -7.39
CA LEU A 165 24.81 21.37 -8.28
C LEU A 165 26.13 21.49 -7.48
N ALA A 166 26.20 22.43 -6.55
CA ALA A 166 27.36 22.58 -5.66
C ALA A 166 27.61 21.32 -4.83
N LYS A 167 26.55 20.72 -4.28
CA LYS A 167 26.64 19.48 -3.49
C LYS A 167 27.07 18.28 -4.34
N PHE A 168 26.62 18.20 -5.60
CA PHE A 168 27.00 17.17 -6.55
C PHE A 168 28.47 17.29 -7.01
N ILE A 169 28.94 18.52 -7.26
CA ILE A 169 30.35 18.78 -7.60
C ILE A 169 31.26 18.44 -6.40
N ALA A 170 30.84 18.80 -5.19
CA ALA A 170 31.57 18.48 -3.97
C ALA A 170 31.67 16.98 -3.70
N SER A 171 30.63 16.19 -4.03
CA SER A 171 30.65 14.73 -3.82
C SER A 171 31.52 13.97 -4.82
N ARG A 172 31.88 14.56 -5.97
CA ARG A 172 32.80 13.96 -6.96
C ARG A 172 34.28 14.26 -6.71
N LYS A 173 34.59 15.19 -5.81
CA LYS A 173 35.98 15.55 -5.44
C LYS A 173 36.50 14.77 -4.21
N ARG A 174 35.71 13.85 -3.66
CA ARG A 174 36.11 12.83 -2.67
C ARG A 174 36.12 11.47 -3.34
#